data_AF-A0A1Q4YBJ1-F1
#
_entry.id   AF-A0A1Q4YBJ1-F1
#
_cell.length_a   1.000
_cell.length_b   1.000
_cell.length_c   1.000
_cell.angle_alpha   90.00
_cell.angle_beta   90.00
_cell.angle_gamma   90.00
#
_symmetry.space_group_name_H-M   'P 1'
#
loop_
_entity.id
_entity.type
_entity.pdbx_description
1 polymer ?
#
loop_
_entity_poly.entity_id
_entity_poly.type
_entity_poly.pdbx_seq_one_letter_code
_entity_poly.pdbx_strand_id
1 'polypeptide(L)'
;MALTFGGLTLRVQRTPAGPRYLTDDPRTEPIAWLVNSFVTGDMPGLPADVAAGRKVSGPMLRAEPADAEHVDRLGGVWLDLTGTELGTDNYLVSMDFTGDQLVVPRQVLVDAVRALDDAARTGDYEADWPPEDVPADAPATTDWWLTPEDDDTPTALAVVESLAAVDSLAASIDALERTGAPADAVDASAKRRLLLTDLDRLGLLAERGFAARRRLLGTWGLDTLLDYNSAGYHLARYATSAAREHAGLAPVAGAPGCAVSVDWFRLGDQPPPPGFTEHSWTAHCEALLAHHPSPEDGGSGELHVRFGAGRLLLRWRTDDGVRPVLVAAAVT
;
A
#
# COMPACT_ATOMS: atom_id res chain seq x y z
N MET A 1 22.51 -0.37 -13.35
CA MET A 1 23.70 -0.77 -12.54
C MET A 1 23.62 -2.26 -12.24
N ALA A 2 24.73 -2.95 -12.04
CA ALA A 2 24.74 -4.33 -11.54
C ALA A 2 25.62 -4.41 -10.28
N LEU A 3 25.18 -5.19 -9.30
CA LEU A 3 25.91 -5.42 -8.04
C LEU A 3 26.24 -6.90 -7.94
N THR A 4 27.46 -7.22 -7.52
CA THR A 4 27.96 -8.60 -7.47
C THR A 4 28.32 -9.00 -6.04
N PHE A 5 27.81 -10.16 -5.60
CA PHE A 5 27.98 -10.69 -4.25
C PHE A 5 28.27 -12.20 -4.32
N GLY A 6 29.46 -12.62 -3.88
CA GLY A 6 29.84 -14.04 -3.93
C GLY A 6 29.70 -14.68 -5.31
N GLY A 7 29.94 -13.91 -6.39
CA GLY A 7 29.77 -14.34 -7.78
C GLY A 7 28.36 -14.15 -8.36
N LEU A 8 27.32 -13.96 -7.53
CA LEU A 8 25.97 -13.64 -7.99
C LEU A 8 25.91 -12.18 -8.44
N THR A 9 25.49 -11.93 -9.68
CA THR A 9 25.28 -10.57 -10.18
C THR A 9 23.80 -10.27 -10.28
N LEU A 10 23.33 -9.27 -9.53
CA LEU A 10 21.95 -8.79 -9.57
C LEU A 10 21.93 -7.40 -10.20
N ARG A 11 21.07 -7.23 -11.21
CA ARG A 11 20.88 -5.93 -11.86
C ARG A 11 19.96 -5.08 -11.00
N VAL A 12 20.34 -3.83 -10.80
CA VAL A 12 19.57 -2.84 -10.07
C VAL A 12 18.87 -1.92 -11.06
N GLN A 13 17.56 -1.89 -10.99
CA GLN A 13 16.70 -0.91 -11.62
C GLN A 13 16.37 0.17 -10.61
N ARG A 14 16.28 1.41 -11.09
CA ARG A 14 15.73 2.49 -10.28
C ARG A 14 14.25 2.61 -10.52
N THR A 15 13.54 2.74 -9.42
CA THR A 15 12.14 3.12 -9.45
C THR A 15 11.97 4.38 -8.63
N PRO A 16 10.87 5.11 -8.82
CA PRO A 16 10.53 6.19 -7.91
C PRO A 16 10.52 5.75 -6.43
N ALA A 17 10.16 4.49 -6.15
CA ALA A 17 10.12 3.92 -4.79
C ALA A 17 11.51 3.60 -4.20
N GLY A 18 12.58 3.83 -4.97
CA GLY A 18 13.96 3.50 -4.61
C GLY A 18 14.58 2.47 -5.57
N PRO A 19 15.86 2.12 -5.36
CA PRO A 19 16.50 1.07 -6.13
C PRO A 19 15.87 -0.29 -5.80
N ARG A 20 15.67 -1.12 -6.82
CA ARG A 20 15.21 -2.50 -6.71
C ARG A 20 16.07 -3.43 -7.55
N TYR A 21 16.21 -4.68 -7.14
CA TYR A 21 16.76 -5.69 -8.03
C TYR A 21 15.75 -6.06 -9.12
N LEU A 22 16.23 -6.19 -10.35
CA LEU A 22 15.46 -6.72 -11.48
C LEU A 22 15.17 -8.20 -11.29
N THR A 23 14.05 -8.61 -11.87
CA THR A 23 13.53 -9.98 -11.90
C THR A 23 13.61 -10.53 -13.33
N ASP A 24 14.64 -10.14 -14.09
CA ASP A 24 14.80 -10.52 -15.50
C ASP A 24 15.34 -11.96 -15.69
N ASP A 25 15.97 -12.53 -14.67
CA ASP A 25 16.34 -13.96 -14.62
C ASP A 25 15.46 -14.69 -13.58
N PRO A 26 14.56 -15.61 -14.03
CA PRO A 26 13.69 -16.40 -13.14
C PRO A 26 14.43 -17.12 -12.01
N ARG A 27 15.70 -17.51 -12.23
CA ARG A 27 16.50 -18.22 -11.23
C ARG A 27 16.92 -17.31 -10.07
N THR A 28 16.95 -15.99 -10.30
CA THR A 28 17.32 -14.98 -9.30
C THR A 28 16.11 -14.24 -8.73
N GLU A 29 14.91 -14.47 -9.26
CA GLU A 29 13.68 -13.86 -8.77
C GLU A 29 13.47 -14.04 -7.26
N PRO A 30 13.69 -15.23 -6.66
CA PRO A 30 13.44 -15.40 -5.23
C PRO A 30 14.24 -14.43 -4.36
N ILE A 31 15.53 -14.21 -4.67
CA ILE A 31 16.37 -13.27 -3.94
C ILE A 31 16.01 -11.82 -4.27
N ALA A 32 15.72 -11.50 -5.53
CA ALA A 32 15.31 -10.15 -5.93
C ALA A 32 14.02 -9.72 -5.20
N TRP A 33 12.98 -10.56 -5.21
CA TRP A 33 11.72 -10.30 -4.50
C TRP A 33 11.92 -10.15 -3.00
N LEU A 34 12.65 -11.08 -2.36
CA LEU A 34 12.90 -11.03 -0.92
C LEU A 34 13.60 -9.74 -0.49
N VAL A 35 14.65 -9.33 -1.22
CA VAL A 35 15.41 -8.12 -0.89
C VAL A 35 14.59 -6.86 -1.20
N ASN A 36 13.84 -6.86 -2.30
CA ASN A 36 12.93 -5.75 -2.64
C ASN A 36 11.86 -5.57 -1.55
N SER A 37 11.30 -6.65 -1.00
CA SER A 37 10.34 -6.60 0.11
C SER A 37 10.91 -6.00 1.39
N PHE A 38 12.22 -6.08 1.62
CA PHE A 38 12.85 -5.36 2.71
C PHE A 38 12.90 -3.85 2.43
N VAL A 39 13.34 -3.44 1.25
CA VAL A 39 13.47 -2.02 0.89
C VAL A 39 12.09 -1.33 0.79
N THR A 40 11.04 -2.05 0.41
CA THR A 40 9.65 -1.55 0.42
C THR A 40 9.02 -1.50 1.82
N GLY A 41 9.67 -2.09 2.82
CA GLY A 41 9.21 -2.10 4.21
C GLY A 41 8.25 -3.24 4.56
N ASP A 42 8.03 -4.21 3.66
CA ASP A 42 7.19 -5.38 3.92
C ASP A 42 7.87 -6.38 4.87
N MET A 43 9.21 -6.40 4.90
CA MET A 43 10.01 -7.29 5.75
C MET A 43 11.14 -6.53 6.47
N PRO A 44 10.84 -5.57 7.37
CA PRO A 44 11.81 -4.63 7.92
C PRO A 44 12.89 -5.29 8.82
N GLY A 45 12.62 -6.48 9.37
CA GLY A 45 13.57 -7.24 10.18
C GLY A 45 14.56 -8.11 9.38
N LEU A 46 14.38 -8.22 8.06
CA LEU A 46 15.08 -9.19 7.21
C LEU A 46 16.61 -9.23 7.43
N PRO A 47 17.37 -8.12 7.30
CA PRO A 47 18.83 -8.18 7.45
C PRO A 47 19.28 -8.62 8.85
N ALA A 48 18.58 -8.18 9.91
CA ALA A 48 18.94 -8.55 11.28
C ALA A 48 18.63 -10.01 11.58
N ASP A 49 17.50 -10.54 11.08
CA ASP A 49 17.10 -11.92 11.28
C ASP A 49 17.96 -12.90 10.49
N VAL A 50 18.21 -12.63 9.20
CA VAL A 50 19.10 -13.45 8.37
C VAL A 50 20.52 -13.46 8.94
N ALA A 51 21.06 -12.29 9.31
CA ALA A 51 22.39 -12.20 9.93
C ALA A 51 22.48 -12.98 11.25
N ALA A 52 21.37 -13.15 11.96
CA ALA A 52 21.29 -13.92 13.19
C ALA A 52 21.02 -15.43 12.99
N GLY A 53 20.89 -15.91 11.75
CA GLY A 53 20.60 -17.32 11.51
C GLY A 53 19.12 -17.68 11.69
N ARG A 54 18.20 -16.70 11.72
CA ARG A 54 16.77 -16.93 11.94
C ARG A 54 16.01 -17.02 10.62
N LYS A 55 14.95 -17.84 10.65
CA LYS A 55 13.92 -17.86 9.62
C LYS A 55 13.16 -16.53 9.61
N VAL A 56 12.90 -16.02 8.40
CA VAL A 56 12.05 -14.86 8.12
C VAL A 56 10.93 -15.31 7.18
N SER A 57 9.71 -14.85 7.42
CA SER A 57 8.55 -15.21 6.61
C SER A 57 7.65 -14.00 6.44
N GLY A 58 7.41 -13.62 5.19
CA GLY A 58 6.36 -12.71 4.77
C GLY A 58 5.15 -13.48 4.21
N PRO A 59 4.15 -12.76 3.66
CA PRO A 59 2.93 -13.38 3.15
C PRO A 59 3.13 -14.39 2.00
N MET A 60 4.16 -14.18 1.15
CA MET A 60 4.43 -15.02 -0.02
C MET A 60 5.92 -15.31 -0.23
N LEU A 61 6.76 -14.87 0.70
CA LEU A 61 8.22 -14.94 0.61
C LEU A 61 8.78 -15.50 1.92
N ARG A 62 9.78 -16.35 1.83
CA ARG A 62 10.42 -16.94 3.00
C ARG A 62 11.93 -17.05 2.77
N ALA A 63 12.67 -16.83 3.84
CA ALA A 63 14.11 -17.03 3.91
C ALA A 63 14.43 -17.82 5.17
N GLU A 64 15.15 -18.93 5.07
CA GLU A 64 15.51 -19.73 6.23
C GLU A 64 16.81 -20.51 6.04
N PRO A 65 17.46 -20.97 7.13
CA PRO A 65 18.64 -21.82 7.01
C PRO A 65 18.35 -23.05 6.15
N ALA A 66 19.18 -23.27 5.13
CA ALA A 66 19.10 -24.46 4.29
C ALA A 66 19.67 -25.68 5.01
N ASP A 67 19.09 -26.84 4.75
CA ASP A 67 19.62 -28.14 5.19
C ASP A 67 20.36 -28.84 4.04
N ALA A 68 20.89 -30.03 4.32
CA ALA A 68 21.66 -30.80 3.34
C ALA A 68 20.82 -31.16 2.10
N GLU A 69 19.54 -31.48 2.26
CA GLU A 69 18.66 -31.85 1.15
C GLU A 69 18.43 -30.66 0.20
N HIS A 70 18.23 -29.46 0.76
CA HIS A 70 18.14 -28.23 -0.02
C HIS A 70 19.42 -27.96 -0.81
N VAL A 71 20.59 -28.10 -0.17
CA VAL A 71 21.91 -27.88 -0.81
C VAL A 71 22.15 -28.89 -1.94
N ASP A 72 21.89 -30.17 -1.71
CA ASP A 72 22.08 -31.21 -2.71
C ASP A 72 21.17 -31.00 -3.93
N ARG A 73 19.92 -30.57 -3.70
CA ARG A 73 18.94 -30.36 -4.77
C ARG A 73 19.15 -29.07 -5.56
N LEU A 74 19.52 -27.98 -4.90
CA LEU A 74 19.55 -26.63 -5.50
C LEU A 74 20.96 -26.06 -5.69
N GLY A 75 22.01 -26.74 -5.20
CA GLY A 75 23.40 -26.27 -5.31
C GLY A 75 23.91 -26.15 -6.74
N GLY A 76 23.40 -26.99 -7.65
CA GLY A 76 23.69 -26.87 -9.09
C GLY A 76 23.23 -25.54 -9.66
N VAL A 77 22.06 -25.03 -9.24
CA VAL A 77 21.53 -23.73 -9.70
C VAL A 77 22.46 -22.59 -9.27
N TRP A 78 22.95 -22.63 -8.03
CA TRP A 78 23.91 -21.63 -7.53
C TRP A 78 25.25 -21.69 -8.29
N LEU A 79 25.78 -22.89 -8.51
CA LEU A 79 27.02 -23.09 -9.26
C LEU A 79 26.88 -22.59 -10.70
N ASP A 80 25.75 -22.86 -11.36
CA ASP A 80 25.46 -22.39 -12.71
C ASP A 80 25.35 -20.86 -12.78
N LEU A 81 24.78 -20.22 -11.75
CA LEU A 81 24.60 -18.77 -11.69
C LEU A 81 25.91 -18.02 -11.39
N THR A 82 26.78 -18.58 -10.56
CA THR A 82 27.90 -17.84 -9.95
C THR A 82 29.29 -18.39 -10.30
N GLY A 83 29.36 -19.62 -10.80
CA GLY A 83 30.62 -20.36 -10.97
C GLY A 83 31.28 -20.77 -9.66
N THR A 84 30.59 -20.65 -8.52
CA THR A 84 31.11 -20.96 -7.18
C THR A 84 30.29 -22.05 -6.50
N GLU A 85 30.96 -22.90 -5.73
CA GLU A 85 30.27 -23.90 -4.90
C GLU A 85 29.62 -23.25 -3.67
N LEU A 86 28.51 -23.83 -3.21
CA LEU A 86 27.90 -23.44 -1.94
C LEU A 86 28.82 -23.82 -0.76
N GLY A 87 28.88 -22.95 0.24
CA GLY A 87 29.59 -23.22 1.48
C GLY A 87 28.76 -24.07 2.46
N THR A 88 29.08 -23.96 3.75
CA THR A 88 28.35 -24.67 4.82
C THR A 88 27.24 -23.84 5.48
N ASP A 89 27.17 -22.55 5.19
CA ASP A 89 26.25 -21.59 5.82
C ASP A 89 25.35 -20.96 4.75
N ASN A 90 24.25 -21.66 4.44
CA ASN A 90 23.37 -21.33 3.33
C ASN A 90 21.94 -21.09 3.80
N TYR A 91 21.20 -20.33 3.00
CA TYR A 91 19.80 -20.01 3.18
C TYR A 91 19.01 -20.49 1.98
N LEU A 92 17.85 -21.09 2.24
CA LEU A 92 16.80 -21.30 1.26
C LEU A 92 15.96 -20.02 1.19
N VAL A 93 15.81 -19.49 -0.02
CA VAL A 93 14.87 -18.42 -0.34
C VAL A 93 13.79 -19.00 -1.23
N SER A 94 12.51 -18.80 -0.87
CA SER A 94 11.38 -19.37 -1.60
C SER A 94 10.26 -18.35 -1.84
N MET A 95 9.59 -18.50 -2.98
CA MET A 95 8.39 -17.76 -3.35
C MET A 95 7.20 -18.71 -3.44
N ASP A 96 6.16 -18.47 -2.63
CA ASP A 96 5.01 -19.40 -2.56
C ASP A 96 4.12 -19.35 -3.81
N PHE A 97 4.12 -18.23 -4.55
CA PHE A 97 3.22 -18.03 -5.70
C PHE A 97 3.73 -18.65 -7.00
N THR A 98 5.05 -18.76 -7.20
CA THR A 98 5.62 -19.49 -8.34
C THR A 98 6.12 -20.87 -7.94
N GLY A 99 6.40 -21.09 -6.66
CA GLY A 99 7.07 -22.29 -6.17
C GLY A 99 8.59 -22.27 -6.38
N ASP A 100 9.16 -21.17 -6.86
CA ASP A 100 10.59 -21.06 -7.12
C ASP A 100 11.41 -20.98 -5.83
N GLN A 101 12.59 -21.60 -5.88
CA GLN A 101 13.48 -21.74 -4.75
C GLN A 101 14.93 -21.55 -5.19
N LEU A 102 15.70 -20.85 -4.37
CA LEU A 102 17.13 -20.67 -4.55
C LEU A 102 17.85 -20.86 -3.22
N VAL A 103 18.95 -21.63 -3.23
CA VAL A 103 19.86 -21.70 -2.09
C VAL A 103 21.01 -20.74 -2.32
N VAL A 104 21.26 -19.87 -1.34
CA VAL A 104 22.31 -18.85 -1.40
C VAL A 104 23.16 -18.88 -0.13
N PRO A 105 24.46 -18.56 -0.19
CA PRO A 105 25.24 -18.37 1.02
C PRO A 105 24.64 -17.23 1.86
N ARG A 106 24.55 -17.43 3.18
CA ARG A 106 23.92 -16.44 4.08
C ARG A 106 24.55 -15.05 3.97
N GLN A 107 25.87 -15.00 3.82
CA GLN A 107 26.60 -13.75 3.68
C GLN A 107 26.23 -13.00 2.40
N VAL A 108 26.04 -13.71 1.28
CA VAL A 108 25.59 -13.12 0.01
C VAL A 108 24.22 -12.46 0.18
N LEU A 109 23.29 -13.15 0.85
CA LEU A 109 21.97 -12.59 1.10
C LEU A 109 22.03 -11.31 1.96
N VAL A 110 22.85 -11.32 3.02
CA VAL A 110 23.07 -10.13 3.86
C VAL A 110 23.69 -8.97 3.06
N ASP A 111 24.68 -9.26 2.23
CA ASP A 111 25.38 -8.25 1.43
C ASP A 111 24.46 -7.65 0.35
N ALA A 112 23.61 -8.46 -0.29
CA ALA A 112 22.61 -7.99 -1.24
C ALA A 112 21.59 -7.05 -0.58
N VAL A 113 21.09 -7.41 0.60
CA VAL A 113 20.17 -6.54 1.37
C VAL A 113 20.84 -5.21 1.72
N ARG A 114 22.07 -5.26 2.26
CA ARG A 114 22.81 -4.05 2.68
C ARG A 114 23.15 -3.15 1.51
N ALA A 115 23.60 -3.70 0.39
CA ALA A 115 23.97 -2.89 -0.76
C ALA A 115 22.77 -2.16 -1.36
N LEU A 116 21.59 -2.79 -1.39
CA LEU A 116 20.37 -2.12 -1.84
C LEU A 116 19.88 -1.05 -0.84
N ASP A 117 20.00 -1.30 0.46
CA ASP A 117 19.74 -0.31 1.51
C ASP A 117 20.67 0.90 1.43
N ASP A 118 21.98 0.66 1.27
CA ASP A 118 23.00 1.69 1.14
C ASP A 118 22.75 2.54 -0.11
N ALA A 119 22.41 1.90 -1.23
CA ALA A 119 22.00 2.60 -2.44
C ALA A 119 20.77 3.48 -2.15
N ALA A 120 19.74 2.95 -1.49
CA ALA A 120 18.53 3.70 -1.15
C ALA A 120 18.80 4.90 -0.21
N ARG A 121 19.79 4.81 0.69
CA ARG A 121 20.14 5.87 1.64
C ARG A 121 21.03 6.97 1.06
N THR A 122 22.01 6.59 0.24
CA THR A 122 23.02 7.54 -0.27
C THR A 122 22.54 8.32 -1.48
N GLY A 123 21.58 7.79 -2.26
CA GLY A 123 21.17 8.39 -3.53
C GLY A 123 22.29 8.45 -4.57
N ASP A 124 23.45 7.83 -4.29
CA ASP A 124 24.66 7.87 -5.11
C ASP A 124 24.56 6.80 -6.19
N TYR A 125 23.73 7.10 -7.19
CA TYR A 125 23.47 6.22 -8.29
C TYR A 125 23.17 7.09 -9.56
N GLU A 126 23.86 6.88 -10.71
CA GLU A 126 23.62 7.55 -12.04
C GLU A 126 22.59 6.89 -12.99
N ALA A 127 21.60 7.65 -13.47
CA ALA A 127 20.35 7.11 -14.00
C ALA A 127 20.47 6.64 -15.46
N ASP A 128 20.33 5.33 -15.68
CA ASP A 128 20.08 4.72 -16.99
C ASP A 128 18.76 3.94 -16.92
N TRP A 129 17.69 4.57 -17.39
CA TRP A 129 16.34 4.02 -17.52
C TRP A 129 15.73 4.50 -18.85
N PRO A 130 15.12 3.63 -19.69
CA PRO A 130 14.92 2.17 -19.61
C PRO A 130 15.71 1.33 -20.67
N PRO A 131 15.82 -0.02 -20.50
CA PRO A 131 16.21 -1.00 -21.54
C PRO A 131 15.01 -1.64 -22.30
N GLU A 132 15.28 -2.15 -23.50
CA GLU A 132 14.37 -2.32 -24.68
C GLU A 132 13.33 -3.48 -24.73
N ASP A 133 13.19 -4.43 -23.80
CA ASP A 133 12.37 -5.64 -24.08
C ASP A 133 11.51 -6.16 -22.91
N VAL A 134 10.25 -5.72 -22.76
CA VAL A 134 9.24 -6.37 -21.88
C VAL A 134 7.85 -6.45 -22.58
N PRO A 135 7.09 -7.58 -22.49
CA PRO A 135 5.85 -7.81 -23.25
C PRO A 135 4.57 -7.16 -22.67
N ALA A 136 3.67 -6.71 -23.55
CA ALA A 136 2.52 -5.83 -23.30
C ALA A 136 1.25 -6.43 -22.64
N ASP A 137 1.26 -7.69 -22.20
CA ASP A 137 0.00 -8.44 -21.97
C ASP A 137 -0.32 -8.80 -20.49
N ALA A 138 0.28 -8.14 -19.50
CA ALA A 138 -0.03 -8.39 -18.08
C ALA A 138 -1.30 -7.62 -17.60
N PRO A 139 -2.20 -8.24 -16.80
CA PRO A 139 -3.45 -7.60 -16.38
C PRO A 139 -3.21 -6.46 -15.37
N ALA A 140 -3.58 -5.25 -15.79
CA ALA A 140 -3.51 -4.01 -15.01
C ALA A 140 -4.34 -4.08 -13.72
N THR A 141 -3.66 -4.25 -12.59
CA THR A 141 -4.11 -3.71 -11.30
C THR A 141 -3.21 -2.52 -11.00
N THR A 142 -3.84 -1.35 -10.90
CA THR A 142 -3.35 -0.01 -11.24
C THR A 142 -2.31 0.54 -10.25
N ASP A 143 -1.13 -0.09 -10.22
CA ASP A 143 0.11 0.41 -9.60
C ASP A 143 1.10 0.91 -10.68
N TRP A 144 0.59 1.33 -11.84
CA TRP A 144 1.37 1.74 -13.03
C TRP A 144 2.40 2.85 -12.78
N TRP A 145 2.26 3.64 -11.72
CA TRP A 145 3.25 4.64 -11.32
C TRP A 145 4.20 4.17 -10.21
N LEU A 146 3.94 3.01 -9.59
CA LEU A 146 4.90 2.26 -8.79
C LEU A 146 5.87 1.45 -9.67
N THR A 147 5.40 1.05 -10.85
CA THR A 147 6.19 0.40 -11.91
C THR A 147 5.74 0.93 -13.28
N PRO A 148 6.38 1.99 -13.82
CA PRO A 148 6.06 2.47 -15.16
C PRO A 148 6.43 1.40 -16.18
N GLU A 149 5.40 0.77 -16.75
CA GLU A 149 5.45 -0.19 -17.84
C GLU A 149 5.08 0.59 -19.12
N ASP A 150 6.04 0.73 -20.05
CA ASP A 150 5.96 1.30 -21.41
C ASP A 150 6.53 2.71 -21.67
N ASP A 151 6.99 2.93 -22.92
CA ASP A 151 7.43 4.23 -23.45
C ASP A 151 6.28 5.25 -23.60
N ASP A 152 5.02 4.81 -23.48
CA ASP A 152 3.81 5.64 -23.44
C ASP A 152 3.34 5.97 -22.01
N THR A 153 4.02 5.48 -20.95
CA THR A 153 3.69 5.88 -19.58
C THR A 153 4.17 7.32 -19.34
N PRO A 154 3.39 8.17 -18.64
CA PRO A 154 3.86 9.47 -18.21
C PRO A 154 5.22 9.35 -17.50
N THR A 155 6.20 10.17 -17.90
CA THR A 155 7.51 10.23 -17.22
C THR A 155 7.33 10.37 -15.71
N ALA A 156 8.29 9.89 -14.90
CA ALA A 156 8.21 10.02 -13.44
C ALA A 156 7.92 11.47 -12.99
N LEU A 157 8.42 12.47 -13.74
CA LEU A 157 8.08 13.87 -13.53
C LEU A 157 6.59 14.18 -13.81
N ALA A 158 6.05 13.72 -14.95
CA ALA A 158 4.64 13.89 -15.28
C ALA A 158 3.69 13.18 -14.29
N VAL A 159 4.11 12.04 -13.73
CA VAL A 159 3.40 11.37 -12.62
C VAL A 159 3.39 12.26 -11.38
N VAL A 160 4.55 12.78 -10.98
CA VAL A 160 4.65 13.65 -9.80
C VAL A 160 3.85 14.94 -9.99
N GLU A 161 3.89 15.55 -11.17
CA GLU A 161 3.09 16.73 -11.51
C GLU A 161 1.58 16.44 -11.47
N SER A 162 1.16 15.29 -12.01
CA SER A 162 -0.23 14.83 -11.94
C SER A 162 -0.67 14.62 -10.49
N LEU A 163 0.14 13.92 -9.68
CA LEU A 163 -0.15 13.71 -8.26
C LEU A 163 -0.15 15.03 -7.47
N ALA A 164 0.76 15.96 -7.78
CA ALA A 164 0.77 17.29 -7.17
C ALA A 164 -0.49 18.10 -7.52
N ALA A 165 -1.00 17.96 -8.74
CA ALA A 165 -2.26 18.58 -9.13
C ALA A 165 -3.45 18.00 -8.34
N VAL A 166 -3.48 16.68 -8.13
CA VAL A 166 -4.51 16.01 -7.31
C VAL A 166 -4.36 16.39 -5.83
N ASP A 167 -3.15 16.49 -5.30
CA ASP A 167 -2.88 16.95 -3.93
C ASP A 167 -3.38 18.39 -3.72
N SER A 168 -3.06 19.29 -4.66
CA SER A 168 -3.54 20.68 -4.63
C SER A 168 -5.07 20.75 -4.73
N LEU A 169 -5.70 19.90 -5.54
CA LEU A 169 -7.16 19.83 -5.62
C LEU A 169 -7.75 19.37 -4.28
N ALA A 170 -7.19 18.33 -3.68
CA ALA A 170 -7.59 17.81 -2.38
C ALA A 170 -7.49 18.88 -1.28
N ALA A 171 -6.35 19.57 -1.20
CA ALA A 171 -6.14 20.66 -0.25
C ALA A 171 -7.13 21.83 -0.46
N SER A 172 -7.49 22.12 -1.72
CA SER A 172 -8.48 23.15 -2.04
C SER A 172 -9.90 22.78 -1.58
N ILE A 173 -10.28 21.50 -1.68
CA ILE A 173 -11.57 21.00 -1.20
C ILE A 173 -11.64 21.08 0.32
N ASP A 174 -10.58 20.66 1.01
CA ASP A 174 -10.48 20.77 2.46
C ASP A 174 -10.54 22.23 2.93
N ALA A 175 -9.96 23.16 2.16
CA ALA A 175 -10.07 24.58 2.44
C ALA A 175 -11.50 25.11 2.28
N LEU A 176 -12.21 24.69 1.24
CA LEU A 176 -13.60 25.06 1.01
C LEU A 176 -14.51 24.56 2.13
N GLU A 177 -14.35 23.31 2.57
CA GLU A 177 -15.18 22.75 3.64
C GLU A 177 -14.97 23.46 4.99
N ARG A 178 -13.75 23.91 5.28
CA ARG A 178 -13.45 24.66 6.50
C ARG A 178 -14.16 26.01 6.57
N THR A 179 -14.59 26.58 5.44
CA THR A 179 -15.32 27.86 5.43
C THR A 179 -16.74 27.73 6.02
N GLY A 180 -17.35 26.54 5.91
CA GLY A 180 -18.73 26.27 6.34
C GLY A 180 -19.80 27.06 5.57
N ALA A 181 -19.46 27.73 4.47
CA ALA A 181 -20.43 28.49 3.68
C ALA A 181 -21.33 27.54 2.85
N PRO A 182 -22.66 27.73 2.80
CA PRO A 182 -23.57 26.82 2.09
C PRO A 182 -23.27 26.67 0.59
N ALA A 183 -22.85 27.75 -0.08
CA ALA A 183 -22.45 27.70 -1.49
C ALA A 183 -21.17 26.86 -1.69
N ASP A 184 -20.20 27.02 -0.80
CA ASP A 184 -18.93 26.30 -0.84
C ASP A 184 -19.13 24.80 -0.54
N ALA A 185 -20.15 24.43 0.24
CA ALA A 185 -20.48 23.04 0.53
C ALA A 185 -20.96 22.25 -0.71
N VAL A 186 -21.75 22.89 -1.59
CA VAL A 186 -22.21 22.27 -2.85
C VAL A 186 -21.02 22.07 -3.79
N ASP A 187 -20.19 23.09 -3.95
CA ASP A 187 -18.99 23.04 -4.79
C ASP A 187 -17.95 22.04 -4.25
N ALA A 188 -17.77 21.96 -2.93
CA ALA A 188 -16.89 20.99 -2.28
C ALA A 188 -17.37 19.55 -2.50
N SER A 189 -18.67 19.28 -2.41
CA SER A 189 -19.23 17.94 -2.68
C SER A 189 -19.02 17.51 -4.14
N ALA A 190 -19.29 18.40 -5.10
CA ALA A 190 -19.06 18.11 -6.52
C ALA A 190 -17.57 17.83 -6.83
N LYS A 191 -16.66 18.66 -6.33
CA LYS A 191 -15.21 18.46 -6.50
C LYS A 191 -14.70 17.21 -5.80
N ARG A 192 -15.26 16.87 -4.63
CA ARG A 192 -14.90 15.65 -3.91
C ARG A 192 -15.22 14.39 -4.70
N ARG A 193 -16.36 14.34 -5.39
CA ARG A 193 -16.69 13.17 -6.22
C ARG A 193 -15.61 12.90 -7.27
N LEU A 194 -15.12 13.96 -7.91
CA LEU A 194 -14.03 13.88 -8.88
C LEU A 194 -12.74 13.43 -8.20
N LEU A 195 -12.39 14.03 -7.06
CA LEU A 195 -11.23 13.64 -6.27
C LEU A 195 -11.25 12.15 -5.92
N LEU A 196 -12.34 11.63 -5.34
CA LEU A 196 -12.45 10.22 -4.94
C LEU A 196 -12.30 9.28 -6.14
N THR A 197 -12.84 9.66 -7.30
CA THR A 197 -12.67 8.91 -8.56
C THR A 197 -11.20 8.88 -8.99
N ASP A 198 -10.50 10.01 -8.92
CA ASP A 198 -9.08 10.07 -9.25
C ASP A 198 -8.22 9.31 -8.25
N LEU A 199 -8.50 9.43 -6.94
CA LEU A 199 -7.79 8.68 -5.89
C LEU A 199 -7.92 7.16 -6.08
N ASP A 200 -9.13 6.69 -6.42
CA ASP A 200 -9.38 5.27 -6.71
C ASP A 200 -8.64 4.82 -7.98
N ARG A 201 -8.73 5.61 -9.06
CA ARG A 201 -7.99 5.35 -10.32
C ARG A 201 -6.48 5.32 -10.13
N LEU A 202 -5.95 6.14 -9.23
CA LEU A 202 -4.53 6.18 -8.88
C LEU A 202 -4.11 5.07 -7.91
N GLY A 203 -5.05 4.23 -7.45
CA GLY A 203 -4.78 3.16 -6.49
C GLY A 203 -4.49 3.67 -5.06
N LEU A 204 -4.71 4.97 -4.79
CA LEU A 204 -4.41 5.56 -3.49
C LEU A 204 -5.32 5.03 -2.39
N LEU A 205 -6.51 4.55 -2.74
CA LEU A 205 -7.47 3.94 -1.81
C LEU A 205 -7.31 2.42 -1.63
N ALA A 206 -6.35 1.80 -2.34
CA ALA A 206 -6.13 0.36 -2.27
C ALA A 206 -5.25 -0.03 -1.07
N GLU A 207 -5.49 -1.22 -0.51
CA GLU A 207 -4.66 -1.81 0.56
C GLU A 207 -3.31 -2.31 0.01
N ARG A 208 -3.33 -3.02 -1.12
CA ARG A 208 -2.12 -3.59 -1.74
C ARG A 208 -1.18 -2.48 -2.19
N GLY A 209 0.08 -2.49 -1.77
CA GLY A 209 1.07 -1.47 -2.13
C GLY A 209 1.06 -0.22 -1.24
N PHE A 210 0.29 -0.24 -0.14
CA PHE A 210 0.17 0.88 0.80
C PHE A 210 1.52 1.40 1.30
N ALA A 211 2.41 0.53 1.79
CA ALA A 211 3.69 0.95 2.36
C ALA A 211 4.57 1.69 1.34
N ALA A 212 4.63 1.18 0.10
CA ALA A 212 5.37 1.80 -0.99
C ALA A 212 4.79 3.17 -1.38
N ARG A 213 3.45 3.28 -1.55
CA ARG A 213 2.78 4.56 -1.85
C ARG A 213 2.98 5.57 -0.73
N ARG A 214 2.77 5.17 0.53
CA ARG A 214 2.99 6.03 1.70
C ARG A 214 4.40 6.61 1.73
N ARG A 215 5.43 5.78 1.48
CA ARG A 215 6.84 6.22 1.41
C ARG A 215 7.06 7.22 0.28
N LEU A 216 6.51 6.95 -0.91
CA LEU A 216 6.62 7.82 -2.09
C LEU A 216 5.97 9.18 -1.87
N LEU A 217 4.72 9.19 -1.45
CA LEU A 217 3.97 10.42 -1.16
C LEU A 217 4.69 11.27 -0.12
N GLY A 218 5.21 10.64 0.94
CA GLY A 218 6.03 11.32 1.94
C GLY A 218 7.36 11.84 1.41
N THR A 219 8.00 11.13 0.47
CA THR A 219 9.25 11.59 -0.18
C THR A 219 9.00 12.79 -1.10
N TRP A 220 7.85 12.82 -1.77
CA TRP A 220 7.44 13.91 -2.65
C TRP A 220 6.78 15.09 -1.93
N GLY A 221 6.54 15.00 -0.62
CA GLY A 221 5.89 16.05 0.17
C GLY A 221 4.42 16.25 -0.19
N LEU A 222 3.74 15.19 -0.64
CA LEU A 222 2.31 15.21 -0.99
C LEU A 222 1.49 14.81 0.24
N ASP A 223 1.47 15.70 1.24
CA ASP A 223 0.94 15.43 2.57
C ASP A 223 -0.57 15.14 2.54
N THR A 224 -1.34 15.83 1.70
CA THR A 224 -2.79 15.60 1.61
C THR A 224 -3.08 14.21 1.05
N LEU A 225 -2.38 13.82 -0.02
CA LEU A 225 -2.51 12.48 -0.59
C LEU A 225 -2.00 11.39 0.35
N LEU A 226 -0.99 11.68 1.17
CA LEU A 226 -0.50 10.77 2.21
C LEU A 226 -1.59 10.45 3.25
N ASP A 227 -2.35 11.46 3.66
CA ASP A 227 -3.49 11.32 4.57
C ASP A 227 -4.62 10.51 3.91
N TYR A 228 -4.94 10.80 2.64
CA TYR A 228 -5.90 10.02 1.87
C TYR A 228 -5.47 8.55 1.69
N ASN A 229 -4.19 8.29 1.45
CA ASN A 229 -3.67 6.94 1.31
C ASN A 229 -3.74 6.15 2.62
N SER A 230 -3.43 6.80 3.75
CA SER A 230 -3.59 6.21 5.08
C SER A 230 -5.05 5.91 5.37
N ALA A 231 -5.95 6.86 5.15
CA ALA A 231 -7.38 6.69 5.36
C ALA A 231 -7.99 5.61 4.44
N GLY A 232 -7.56 5.54 3.18
CA GLY A 232 -7.95 4.49 2.24
C GLY A 232 -7.55 3.09 2.71
N TYR A 233 -6.33 2.93 3.22
CA TYR A 233 -5.86 1.69 3.83
C TYR A 233 -6.74 1.26 5.03
N HIS A 234 -7.06 2.19 5.94
CA HIS A 234 -7.93 1.89 7.07
C HIS A 234 -9.36 1.52 6.63
N LEU A 235 -9.92 2.24 5.64
CA LEU A 235 -11.23 1.95 5.08
C LEU A 235 -11.28 0.57 4.41
N ALA A 236 -10.25 0.19 3.64
CA ALA A 236 -10.15 -1.13 3.02
C ALA A 236 -10.10 -2.26 4.06
N ARG A 237 -9.34 -2.08 5.14
CA ARG A 237 -9.28 -3.04 6.25
C ARG A 237 -10.56 -3.12 7.05
N TYR A 238 -11.25 -1.99 7.21
CA TYR A 238 -12.55 -1.94 7.85
C TYR A 238 -13.60 -2.71 7.02
N ALA A 239 -13.61 -2.52 5.69
CA ALA A 239 -14.56 -3.13 4.77
C ALA A 239 -14.59 -4.67 4.84
N THR A 240 -13.43 -5.27 5.15
CA THR A 240 -13.23 -6.73 5.32
C THR A 240 -13.13 -7.17 6.78
N SER A 241 -13.36 -6.27 7.73
CA SER A 241 -13.17 -6.57 9.15
C SER A 241 -14.28 -7.45 9.72
N ALA A 242 -13.90 -8.32 10.67
CA ALA A 242 -14.87 -9.11 11.43
C ALA A 242 -15.91 -8.24 12.16
N ALA A 243 -15.53 -7.03 12.59
CA ALA A 243 -16.46 -6.12 13.27
C ALA A 243 -17.65 -5.73 12.38
N ARG A 244 -17.41 -5.51 11.09
CA ARG A 244 -18.43 -5.18 10.10
C ARG A 244 -19.35 -6.38 9.83
N GLU A 245 -18.78 -7.58 9.72
CA GLU A 245 -19.52 -8.83 9.60
C GLU A 245 -20.43 -9.09 10.82
N HIS A 246 -19.90 -8.92 12.04
CA HIS A 246 -20.66 -9.09 13.29
C HIS A 246 -21.83 -8.10 13.42
N ALA A 247 -21.72 -6.93 12.79
CA ALA A 247 -22.81 -5.95 12.71
C ALA A 247 -23.87 -6.31 11.64
N GLY A 248 -23.72 -7.44 10.93
CA GLY A 248 -24.65 -7.89 9.90
C GLY A 248 -24.56 -7.10 8.59
N LEU A 249 -23.48 -6.37 8.36
CA LEU A 249 -23.26 -5.56 7.17
C LEU A 249 -22.61 -6.40 6.06
N ALA A 250 -23.15 -6.33 4.84
CA ALA A 250 -22.66 -7.12 3.72
C ALA A 250 -21.22 -6.72 3.34
N PRO A 251 -20.30 -7.66 3.10
CA PRO A 251 -18.92 -7.35 2.69
C PRO A 251 -18.91 -6.55 1.38
N VAL A 252 -17.96 -5.63 1.25
CA VAL A 252 -17.82 -4.75 0.08
C VAL A 252 -16.41 -4.88 -0.51
N ALA A 253 -16.33 -4.91 -1.83
CA ALA A 253 -15.06 -4.97 -2.56
C ALA A 253 -14.42 -3.58 -2.61
N GLY A 254 -13.75 -3.18 -1.53
CA GLY A 254 -12.98 -1.95 -1.45
C GLY A 254 -13.74 -0.70 -1.01
N ALA A 255 -13.04 0.42 -0.99
CA ALA A 255 -13.51 1.71 -0.47
C ALA A 255 -14.76 2.28 -1.16
N PRO A 256 -14.91 2.26 -2.51
CA PRO A 256 -16.07 2.87 -3.21
C PRO A 256 -17.43 2.19 -2.94
N GLY A 257 -17.41 1.02 -2.30
CA GLY A 257 -18.61 0.25 -1.93
C GLY A 257 -19.08 0.47 -0.49
N CYS A 258 -18.27 1.08 0.38
CA CYS A 258 -18.56 1.21 1.81
C CYS A 258 -19.51 2.38 2.08
N ALA A 259 -20.44 2.23 3.05
CA ALA A 259 -21.28 3.33 3.53
C ALA A 259 -20.54 4.22 4.55
N VAL A 260 -19.21 4.23 4.48
CA VAL A 260 -18.30 5.01 5.31
C VAL A 260 -17.36 5.75 4.37
N SER A 261 -17.30 7.07 4.53
CA SER A 261 -16.42 7.93 3.73
C SER A 261 -14.97 7.72 4.14
N VAL A 262 -14.04 7.93 3.22
CA VAL A 262 -12.60 7.95 3.53
C VAL A 262 -12.27 9.00 4.60
N ASP A 263 -13.03 10.10 4.64
CA ASP A 263 -12.83 11.17 5.63
C ASP A 263 -13.12 10.73 7.07
N TRP A 264 -13.87 9.63 7.28
CA TRP A 264 -14.07 9.04 8.61
C TRP A 264 -12.75 8.66 9.28
N PHE A 265 -11.83 8.06 8.50
CA PHE A 265 -10.52 7.65 8.99
C PHE A 265 -9.48 8.78 8.87
N ARG A 266 -9.65 9.68 7.90
CA ARG A 266 -8.74 10.80 7.68
C ARG A 266 -8.87 11.90 8.72
N LEU A 267 -10.10 12.30 9.00
CA LEU A 267 -10.46 13.40 9.89
C LEU A 267 -10.94 12.89 11.24
N GLY A 268 -10.63 11.64 11.62
CA GLY A 268 -11.19 10.92 12.77
C GLY A 268 -10.89 11.57 14.12
N ASP A 269 -11.50 12.71 14.37
CA ASP A 269 -11.17 13.65 15.45
C ASP A 269 -11.64 13.14 16.82
N GLN A 270 -12.44 12.07 16.86
CA GLN A 270 -12.97 11.51 18.12
C GLN A 270 -12.61 10.03 18.27
N PRO A 271 -11.92 9.66 19.37
CA PRO A 271 -11.65 8.27 19.67
C PRO A 271 -12.96 7.51 19.92
N PRO A 272 -13.00 6.19 19.66
CA PRO A 272 -14.17 5.39 19.94
C PRO A 272 -14.52 5.45 21.45
N PRO A 273 -15.82 5.44 21.80
CA PRO A 273 -16.23 5.46 23.19
C PRO A 273 -15.78 4.17 23.92
N PRO A 274 -15.68 4.19 25.27
CA PRO A 274 -15.27 3.03 26.04
C PRO A 274 -16.07 1.77 25.69
N GLY A 275 -15.38 0.66 25.48
CA GLY A 275 -15.99 -0.62 25.08
C GLY A 275 -16.06 -0.85 23.58
N PHE A 276 -15.69 0.13 22.76
CA PHE A 276 -15.55 -0.05 21.31
C PHE A 276 -14.08 -0.03 20.88
N THR A 277 -13.76 -0.85 19.88
CA THR A 277 -12.58 -0.67 19.05
C THR A 277 -12.93 0.28 17.90
N GLU A 278 -11.93 0.80 17.18
CA GLU A 278 -12.16 1.66 16.02
C GLU A 278 -13.10 1.01 14.99
N HIS A 279 -12.83 -0.24 14.60
CA HIS A 279 -13.68 -0.96 13.64
C HIS A 279 -15.05 -1.31 14.21
N SER A 280 -15.17 -1.69 15.49
CA SER A 280 -16.50 -1.98 16.06
C SER A 280 -17.34 -0.72 16.24
N TRP A 281 -16.71 0.42 16.51
CA TRP A 281 -17.38 1.72 16.54
C TRP A 281 -17.87 2.14 15.16
N THR A 282 -17.02 2.01 14.16
CA THR A 282 -17.35 2.30 12.76
C THR A 282 -18.52 1.41 12.30
N ALA A 283 -18.48 0.11 12.58
CA ALA A 283 -19.55 -0.84 12.25
C ALA A 283 -20.87 -0.52 12.94
N HIS A 284 -20.83 -0.11 14.21
CA HIS A 284 -22.02 0.33 14.91
C HIS A 284 -22.65 1.56 14.25
N CYS A 285 -21.84 2.55 13.88
CA CYS A 285 -22.32 3.77 13.24
C CYS A 285 -22.81 3.53 11.81
N GLU A 286 -22.12 2.70 11.02
CA GLU A 286 -22.56 2.30 9.67
C GLU A 286 -23.93 1.58 9.75
N ALA A 287 -24.11 0.67 10.70
CA ALA A 287 -25.38 -0.03 10.89
C ALA A 287 -26.52 0.93 11.28
N LEU A 288 -26.25 1.91 12.14
CA LEU A 288 -27.23 2.94 12.48
C LEU A 288 -27.64 3.77 11.26
N LEU A 289 -26.67 4.21 10.43
CA LEU A 289 -26.97 4.94 9.20
C LEU A 289 -27.80 4.08 8.22
N ALA A 290 -27.49 2.79 8.10
CA ALA A 290 -28.24 1.86 7.25
C ALA A 290 -29.70 1.67 7.69
N HIS A 291 -29.98 1.76 8.99
CA HIS A 291 -31.33 1.66 9.55
C HIS A 291 -32.13 2.97 9.54
N HIS A 292 -31.45 4.09 9.29
CA HIS A 292 -32.05 5.43 9.26
C HIS A 292 -31.79 6.08 7.90
N PRO A 293 -32.51 5.65 6.83
CA PRO A 293 -32.34 6.23 5.52
C PRO A 293 -32.56 7.74 5.58
N SER A 294 -31.58 8.47 5.04
CA SER A 294 -31.57 9.93 5.00
C SER A 294 -32.87 10.50 4.44
N PRO A 295 -33.36 11.66 4.92
CA PRO A 295 -34.37 12.42 4.20
C PRO A 295 -33.89 12.73 2.77
N GLU A 296 -34.81 12.63 1.81
CA GLU A 296 -34.58 12.56 0.35
C GLU A 296 -33.96 13.82 -0.28
N ASP A 297 -33.79 14.92 0.47
CA ASP A 297 -33.55 16.26 -0.07
C ASP A 297 -32.16 16.88 0.21
N GLY A 298 -31.20 16.13 0.78
CA GLY A 298 -29.91 16.69 1.24
C GLY A 298 -28.65 16.01 0.67
N GLY A 299 -27.65 16.81 0.26
CA GLY A 299 -26.29 16.33 -0.04
C GLY A 299 -25.44 16.01 1.20
N SER A 300 -25.89 16.44 2.39
CA SER A 300 -25.31 16.12 3.69
C SER A 300 -26.33 16.35 4.81
N GLY A 301 -26.06 15.80 5.99
CA GLY A 301 -26.91 15.99 7.15
C GLY A 301 -26.39 15.37 8.43
N GLU A 302 -27.24 15.48 9.46
CA GLU A 302 -26.98 15.00 10.80
C GLU A 302 -28.08 14.04 11.24
N LEU A 303 -27.70 12.92 11.85
CA LEU A 303 -28.59 11.93 12.44
C LEU A 303 -28.32 11.87 13.94
N HIS A 304 -29.35 12.16 14.74
CA HIS A 304 -29.28 12.06 16.19
C HIS A 304 -29.95 10.78 16.67
N VAL A 305 -29.16 9.90 17.27
CA VAL A 305 -29.64 8.64 17.87
C VAL A 305 -29.36 8.62 19.37
N ARG A 306 -30.18 7.87 20.11
CA ARG A 306 -29.95 7.66 21.54
C ARG A 306 -28.80 6.66 21.73
N PHE A 307 -27.83 7.00 22.57
CA PHE A 307 -26.68 6.13 22.85
C PHE A 307 -26.37 6.12 24.35
N GLY A 308 -26.69 5.01 25.03
CA GLY A 308 -26.61 4.92 26.49
C GLY A 308 -27.48 5.97 27.19
N ALA A 309 -26.84 6.80 28.02
CA ALA A 309 -27.47 7.91 28.72
C ALA A 309 -27.45 9.23 27.91
N GLY A 310 -26.69 9.30 26.81
CA GLY A 310 -26.49 10.50 26.00
C GLY A 310 -27.08 10.37 24.59
N ARG A 311 -26.58 11.22 23.69
CA ARG A 311 -26.90 11.20 22.26
C ARG A 311 -25.65 10.93 21.45
N LEU A 312 -25.82 10.22 20.35
CA LEU A 312 -24.82 10.06 19.31
C LEU A 312 -25.27 10.87 18.09
N LEU A 313 -24.41 11.78 17.68
CA LEU A 313 -24.53 12.57 16.46
C LEU A 313 -23.73 11.88 15.36
N LEU A 314 -24.39 11.45 14.30
CA LEU A 314 -23.77 10.92 13.09
C LEU A 314 -23.86 11.97 11.99
N ARG A 315 -22.72 12.33 11.41
CA ARG A 315 -22.65 13.21 10.24
C ARG A 315 -22.49 12.36 9.00
N TRP A 316 -23.34 12.61 8.01
CA TRP A 316 -23.32 11.90 6.74
C TRP A 316 -23.33 12.87 5.57
N ARG A 317 -22.86 12.42 4.41
CA ARG A 317 -22.96 13.13 3.13
C ARG A 317 -23.09 12.18 1.96
N THR A 318 -23.38 12.66 0.77
CA THR A 318 -23.43 11.84 -0.45
C THR A 318 -22.19 12.09 -1.32
N ASP A 319 -21.17 11.25 -1.17
CA ASP A 319 -19.91 11.37 -1.93
C ASP A 319 -20.14 11.12 -3.44
N ASP A 320 -21.01 10.17 -3.79
CA ASP A 320 -21.41 9.88 -5.17
C ASP A 320 -22.73 10.59 -5.59
N GLY A 321 -23.27 11.44 -4.71
CA GLY A 321 -24.54 12.15 -4.90
C GLY A 321 -25.80 11.32 -4.77
N VAL A 322 -25.67 10.04 -4.42
CA VAL A 322 -26.80 9.12 -4.34
C VAL A 322 -26.83 8.42 -3.00
N ARG A 323 -25.71 7.82 -2.58
CA ARG A 323 -25.62 6.98 -1.38
C ARG A 323 -25.09 7.80 -0.20
N PRO A 324 -25.79 7.81 0.94
CA PRO A 324 -25.28 8.43 2.16
C PRO A 324 -24.09 7.62 2.68
N VAL A 325 -23.01 8.32 2.98
CA VAL A 325 -21.81 7.76 3.61
C VAL A 325 -21.53 8.50 4.91
N LEU A 326 -21.08 7.75 5.91
CA LEU A 326 -20.73 8.26 7.23
C LEU A 326 -19.40 9.04 7.16
N VAL A 327 -19.37 10.24 7.73
CA VAL A 327 -18.20 11.13 7.71
C VAL A 327 -17.61 11.32 9.09
N ALA A 328 -18.44 11.47 10.11
CA ALA A 328 -17.99 11.65 11.48
C ALA A 328 -19.05 11.23 12.49
N ALA A 329 -18.63 10.98 13.72
CA ALA A 329 -19.51 10.70 14.84
C ALA A 329 -19.03 11.46 16.09
N ALA A 330 -19.98 11.91 16.91
CA ALA A 330 -19.70 12.51 18.20
C ALA A 330 -20.70 12.04 19.26
N VAL A 331 -20.21 11.70 20.44
CA VAL A 331 -21.06 11.41 21.61
C VAL A 331 -21.22 12.70 22.41
N THR A 332 -22.47 13.10 22.64
CA THR A 332 -22.87 14.33 23.35
C THR A 332 -23.69 14.04 24.59
#